data_AF-F0UTI5-F1
#
_entry.id   AF-F0UTI5-F1
#
_cell.length_a   1.000
_cell.length_b   1.000
_cell.length_c   1.000
_cell.angle_alpha   90.00
_cell.angle_beta   90.00
_cell.angle_gamma   90.00
#
_symmetry.space_group_name_H-M   'P 1'
#
loop_
_entity.id
_entity.type
_entity.pdbx_description
1 polymer ?
#
loop_
_entity_poly.entity_id
_entity_poly.type
_entity_poly.pdbx_seq_one_letter_code
_entity_poly.pdbx_strand_id
1 'polypeptide(L)'
;MAAQTPTKTLTAHCFCRAVHYKLTIPITSLPLRTHLCHCGICLFTHGAPCVFHAPLPAGITPQWVAPSGPHNLTSYRHTSGALSDRVFCSTCGCQIAILGNSELNKFVSPTDPRKWLACLDLCDDCRLLNGTHVTAWTFLPLQLLEPAVGTDLIIGTSKTFESSKGVRRAFCGTCGATVFYWSEDRADIVDVALGLVRASEGLFAESWVTWRNGRVAYQESGERFDRDFAEAVALGIKSWGLEREGEVLDFQIGVGIFEKKSDQRWAMFHGYILDHSDQI
;
A
#
# COMPACT_ATOMS: atom_id res chain seq x y z
N MET A 1 14.06 -25.72 -21.47
CA MET A 1 12.99 -26.05 -20.51
C MET A 1 13.32 -25.34 -19.20
N ALA A 2 12.50 -24.39 -18.75
CA ALA A 2 12.78 -23.70 -17.48
C ALA A 2 12.69 -24.70 -16.32
N ALA A 3 13.69 -24.70 -15.43
CA ALA A 3 13.68 -25.56 -14.25
C ALA A 3 12.50 -25.16 -13.34
N GLN A 4 11.65 -26.14 -12.98
CA GLN A 4 10.55 -25.89 -12.05
C GLN A 4 11.14 -25.56 -10.67
N THR A 5 10.73 -24.41 -10.12
CA THR A 5 11.15 -24.02 -8.77
C THR A 5 10.54 -25.00 -7.75
N PRO A 6 11.33 -25.58 -6.83
CA PRO A 6 10.80 -26.45 -5.79
C PRO A 6 9.74 -25.76 -4.93
N THR A 7 8.62 -26.44 -4.67
CA THR A 7 7.50 -25.91 -3.87
C THR A 7 7.09 -26.89 -2.76
N LYS A 8 6.49 -26.37 -1.69
CA LYS A 8 5.81 -27.13 -0.64
C LYS A 8 4.32 -26.75 -0.63
N THR A 9 3.44 -27.75 -0.54
CA THR A 9 2.00 -27.53 -0.44
C THR A 9 1.55 -27.60 1.02
N LEU A 10 0.90 -26.54 1.51
CA LEU A 10 0.30 -26.46 2.83
C LEU A 10 -1.21 -26.59 2.71
N THR A 11 -1.84 -27.35 3.60
CA THR A 11 -3.30 -27.49 3.66
C THR A 11 -3.84 -26.69 4.83
N ALA A 12 -4.87 -25.86 4.61
CA ALA A 12 -5.50 -25.04 5.63
C ALA A 12 -7.02 -25.24 5.62
N HIS A 13 -7.62 -25.33 6.80
CA HIS A 13 -9.06 -25.44 6.95
C HIS A 13 -9.53 -24.87 8.29
N CYS A 14 -10.77 -24.38 8.33
CA CYS A 14 -11.44 -24.11 9.60
C CYS A 14 -11.94 -25.42 10.23
N PHE A 15 -12.25 -25.40 11.53
CA PHE A 15 -12.62 -26.63 12.25
C PHE A 15 -13.93 -27.27 11.75
N CYS A 16 -14.88 -26.46 11.27
CA CYS A 16 -16.11 -26.98 10.65
C CYS A 16 -15.92 -27.48 9.20
N ARG A 17 -14.72 -27.29 8.62
CA ARG A 17 -14.32 -27.70 7.27
C ARG A 17 -15.10 -27.08 6.11
N ALA A 18 -16.02 -26.14 6.37
CA ALA A 18 -16.70 -25.39 5.30
C ALA A 18 -15.72 -24.54 4.47
N VAL A 19 -14.62 -24.09 5.10
CA VAL A 19 -13.49 -23.45 4.44
C VAL A 19 -12.32 -24.43 4.44
N HIS A 20 -11.87 -24.84 3.25
CA HIS A 20 -10.77 -25.79 3.07
C HIS A 20 -10.03 -25.52 1.76
N TYR A 21 -8.74 -25.26 1.84
CA TYR A 21 -7.91 -24.96 0.67
C TYR A 21 -6.45 -25.40 0.87
N LYS A 22 -5.72 -25.44 -0.24
CA LYS A 22 -4.28 -25.67 -0.29
C LYS A 22 -3.55 -24.42 -0.75
N LEU A 23 -2.30 -24.28 -0.34
CA LEU A 23 -1.37 -23.23 -0.77
C LEU A 23 -0.08 -23.88 -1.25
N THR A 24 0.34 -23.57 -2.46
CA THR A 24 1.64 -24.03 -3.00
C THR A 24 2.65 -22.91 -2.88
N ILE A 25 3.65 -23.07 -2.01
CA ILE A 25 4.62 -22.02 -1.68
C ILE A 25 6.02 -22.44 -2.15
N PRO A 26 6.80 -21.55 -2.81
CA PRO A 26 8.20 -21.81 -3.10
C PRO A 26 8.99 -22.13 -1.83
N ILE A 27 9.81 -23.18 -1.86
CA ILE A 27 10.61 -23.58 -0.68
C ILE A 27 11.56 -22.46 -0.26
N THR A 28 12.04 -21.66 -1.20
CA THR A 28 12.90 -20.48 -0.94
C THR A 28 12.22 -19.38 -0.15
N SER A 29 10.89 -19.36 -0.09
CA SER A 29 10.10 -18.41 0.71
C SER A 29 9.79 -18.93 2.11
N LEU A 30 10.20 -20.16 2.45
CA LEU A 30 9.97 -20.78 3.75
C LEU A 30 11.23 -20.69 4.64
N PRO A 31 11.08 -20.48 5.96
CA PRO A 31 9.82 -20.27 6.68
C PRO A 31 9.19 -18.91 6.38
N LEU A 32 7.85 -18.85 6.36
CA LEU A 32 7.16 -17.57 6.24
C LEU A 32 7.48 -16.70 7.46
N ARG A 33 7.78 -15.42 7.23
CA ARG A 33 7.88 -14.45 8.31
C ARG A 33 6.56 -14.41 9.06
N THR A 34 6.60 -14.66 10.36
CA THR A 34 5.42 -14.63 11.22
C THR A 34 5.60 -13.54 12.26
N HIS A 35 4.54 -12.78 12.55
CA HIS A 35 4.54 -11.78 13.61
C HIS A 35 3.33 -11.92 14.52
N LEU A 36 3.50 -11.51 15.77
CA LEU A 36 2.42 -11.35 16.74
C LEU A 36 1.86 -9.94 16.63
N CYS A 37 0.55 -9.84 16.43
CA CYS A 37 -0.16 -8.57 16.43
C CYS A 37 -1.08 -8.49 17.65
N HIS A 38 -0.96 -7.40 18.40
CA HIS A 38 -1.78 -7.07 19.57
C HIS A 38 -2.51 -5.73 19.38
N CYS A 39 -2.70 -5.29 18.13
CA CYS A 39 -3.41 -4.04 17.88
C CYS A 39 -4.88 -4.18 18.29
N GLY A 40 -5.52 -3.06 18.64
CA GLY A 40 -6.93 -3.06 19.10
C GLY A 40 -7.85 -3.84 18.16
N ILE A 41 -7.68 -3.69 16.83
CA ILE A 41 -8.48 -4.43 15.84
C ILE A 41 -8.31 -5.95 16.01
N CYS A 42 -7.07 -6.44 16.14
CA CYS A 42 -6.83 -7.87 16.32
C CYS A 42 -7.37 -8.38 17.67
N LEU A 43 -7.28 -7.56 18.73
CA LEU A 43 -7.89 -7.89 20.02
C LEU A 43 -9.41 -7.99 19.90
N PHE A 44 -10.07 -7.01 19.25
CA PHE A 44 -11.52 -7.00 19.04
C PHE A 44 -12.00 -8.17 18.17
N THR A 45 -11.28 -8.49 17.09
CA THR A 45 -11.68 -9.55 16.16
C THR A 45 -11.53 -10.96 16.76
N HIS A 46 -10.49 -11.19 17.57
CA HIS A 46 -10.17 -12.55 18.03
C HIS A 46 -10.54 -12.81 19.49
N GLY A 47 -10.76 -11.77 20.30
CA GLY A 47 -10.95 -11.91 21.74
C GLY A 47 -9.73 -12.49 22.46
N ALA A 48 -8.54 -12.35 21.87
CA ALA A 48 -7.28 -12.92 22.34
C ALA A 48 -6.23 -11.80 22.58
N PRO A 49 -5.25 -11.98 23.49
CA PRO A 49 -4.26 -10.94 23.81
C PRO A 49 -3.31 -10.63 22.63
N CYS A 50 -3.18 -11.54 21.70
CA CYS A 50 -2.48 -11.34 20.44
C CYS A 50 -2.91 -12.42 19.43
N VAL A 51 -2.55 -12.21 18.18
CA VAL A 51 -2.77 -13.19 17.11
C VAL A 51 -1.54 -13.26 16.21
N PHE A 52 -1.28 -14.44 15.66
CA PHE A 52 -0.20 -14.66 14.70
C PHE A 52 -0.67 -14.35 13.29
N HIS A 53 0.14 -13.62 12.53
CA HIS A 53 -0.05 -13.41 11.11
C HIS A 53 1.19 -13.85 10.34
N ALA A 54 0.95 -14.54 9.22
CA ALA A 54 1.97 -14.87 8.23
C ALA A 54 1.53 -14.32 6.86
N PRO A 55 2.14 -13.23 6.35
CA PRO A 55 1.91 -12.79 4.99
C PRO A 55 2.38 -13.85 3.99
N LEU A 56 1.55 -14.13 2.98
CA LEU A 56 1.94 -14.99 1.88
C LEU A 56 2.79 -14.22 0.85
N PRO A 57 3.71 -14.89 0.14
CA PRO A 57 4.39 -14.30 -1.01
C PRO A 57 3.39 -13.83 -2.07
N ALA A 58 3.78 -12.82 -2.86
CA ALA A 58 2.93 -12.29 -3.93
C ALA A 58 2.55 -13.40 -4.94
N GLY A 59 1.32 -13.33 -5.45
CA GLY A 59 0.78 -14.29 -6.42
C GLY A 59 0.35 -15.64 -5.84
N ILE A 60 0.55 -15.90 -4.54
CA ILE A 60 0.05 -17.13 -3.90
C ILE A 60 -1.42 -16.96 -3.53
N THR A 61 -2.27 -17.80 -4.13
CA THR A 61 -3.72 -17.81 -3.89
C THR A 61 -4.21 -19.17 -3.40
N PRO A 62 -5.27 -19.23 -2.58
CA PRO A 62 -5.92 -20.48 -2.18
C PRO A 62 -6.35 -21.35 -3.36
N GLN A 63 -5.97 -22.62 -3.35
CA GLN A 63 -6.49 -23.68 -4.20
C GLN A 63 -7.59 -24.43 -3.44
N TRP A 64 -8.85 -24.11 -3.75
CA TRP A 64 -10.00 -24.61 -3.00
C TRP A 64 -10.19 -26.13 -3.13
N VAL A 65 -10.48 -26.78 -2.00
CA VAL A 65 -10.84 -28.19 -1.96
C VAL A 65 -12.36 -28.31 -1.91
N ALA A 66 -12.96 -28.88 -2.95
CA ALA A 66 -14.42 -29.03 -3.05
C ALA A 66 -15.02 -29.74 -1.80
N PRO A 67 -16.20 -29.33 -1.31
CA PRO A 67 -17.10 -28.32 -1.90
C PRO A 67 -16.75 -26.87 -1.50
N SER A 68 -15.63 -26.64 -0.82
CA SER A 68 -15.25 -25.31 -0.37
C SER A 68 -14.96 -24.37 -1.54
N GLY A 69 -15.20 -23.08 -1.32
CA GLY A 69 -14.85 -22.01 -2.23
C GLY A 69 -15.02 -20.63 -1.58
N PRO A 70 -14.79 -19.55 -2.35
CA PRO A 70 -14.95 -18.18 -1.87
C PRO A 70 -16.35 -17.88 -1.34
N HIS A 71 -17.37 -18.61 -1.81
CA HIS A 71 -18.76 -18.48 -1.36
C HIS A 71 -19.01 -18.93 0.09
N ASN A 72 -18.06 -19.64 0.73
CA ASN A 72 -18.13 -20.00 2.15
C ASN A 72 -17.53 -18.92 3.07
N LEU A 73 -17.12 -17.79 2.50
CA LEU A 73 -16.47 -16.70 3.21
C LEU A 73 -17.40 -15.48 3.32
N THR A 74 -17.31 -14.81 4.46
CA THR A 74 -17.85 -13.47 4.68
C THR A 74 -16.68 -12.52 4.90
N SER A 75 -16.70 -11.37 4.22
CA SER A 75 -15.73 -10.30 4.41
C SER A 75 -16.36 -9.11 5.09
N TYR A 76 -15.56 -8.40 5.89
CA TYR A 76 -15.92 -7.10 6.42
C TYR A 76 -14.70 -6.20 6.51
N ARG A 77 -14.98 -4.89 6.50
CA ARG A 77 -13.97 -3.85 6.70
C ARG A 77 -14.23 -3.16 8.02
N HIS A 78 -13.23 -3.14 8.90
CA HIS A 78 -13.40 -2.63 10.27
C HIS A 78 -13.73 -1.12 10.30
N THR A 79 -13.14 -0.36 9.38
CA THR A 79 -13.44 1.06 9.13
C THR A 79 -13.43 1.29 7.63
N SER A 80 -14.16 2.29 7.13
CA SER A 80 -14.17 2.63 5.69
C SER A 80 -12.76 2.82 5.10
N GLY A 81 -11.78 3.19 5.93
CA GLY A 81 -10.39 3.42 5.60
C GLY A 81 -9.40 2.27 5.74
N ALA A 82 -9.83 1.08 6.18
CA ALA A 82 -8.88 0.02 6.43
C ALA A 82 -8.19 -0.45 5.13
N LEU A 83 -6.87 -0.60 5.17
CA LEU A 83 -6.03 -1.13 4.08
C LEU A 83 -6.29 -2.60 3.77
N SER A 84 -7.26 -3.22 4.43
CA SER A 84 -7.54 -4.64 4.28
C SER A 84 -8.95 -5.02 4.69
N ASP A 85 -9.44 -6.07 4.06
CA ASP A 85 -10.66 -6.76 4.43
C ASP A 85 -10.32 -7.97 5.30
N ARG A 86 -11.09 -8.17 6.36
CA ARG A 86 -11.01 -9.36 7.19
C ARG A 86 -12.01 -10.38 6.67
N VAL A 87 -11.57 -11.62 6.56
CA VAL A 87 -12.33 -12.69 5.92
C VAL A 87 -12.45 -13.87 6.87
N PHE A 88 -13.67 -14.32 7.09
CA PHE A 88 -13.99 -15.40 8.02
C PHE A 88 -14.99 -16.40 7.41
N CYS A 89 -15.04 -17.60 7.97
CA CYS A 89 -15.97 -18.63 7.54
C CYS A 89 -17.41 -18.24 7.88
N SER A 90 -18.30 -18.19 6.89
CA SER A 90 -19.71 -17.83 7.06
C SER A 90 -20.48 -18.85 7.93
N THR A 91 -20.00 -20.09 8.03
CA THR A 91 -20.65 -21.15 8.82
C THR A 91 -20.27 -21.12 10.30
N CYS A 92 -18.99 -20.88 10.62
CA CYS A 92 -18.50 -21.02 12.00
C CYS A 92 -17.79 -19.79 12.57
N GLY A 93 -17.64 -18.70 11.80
CA GLY A 93 -16.99 -17.48 12.26
C GLY A 93 -15.46 -17.52 12.33
N CYS A 94 -14.84 -18.67 12.04
CA CYS A 94 -13.38 -18.82 12.07
C CYS A 94 -12.71 -17.82 11.14
N GLN A 95 -11.79 -17.01 11.67
CA GLN A 95 -11.00 -16.05 10.88
C GLN A 95 -10.05 -16.80 9.95
N ILE A 96 -10.13 -16.53 8.66
CA ILE A 96 -9.40 -17.25 7.61
C ILE A 96 -8.22 -16.41 7.13
N ALA A 97 -8.46 -15.15 6.79
CA ALA A 97 -7.43 -14.29 6.23
C ALA A 97 -7.69 -12.80 6.43
N ILE A 98 -6.63 -12.02 6.23
CA ILE A 98 -6.68 -10.60 5.95
C ILE A 98 -6.29 -10.42 4.48
N LEU A 99 -7.13 -9.75 3.70
CA LEU A 99 -6.90 -9.44 2.29
C LEU A 99 -6.55 -7.97 2.15
N GLY A 100 -5.36 -7.66 1.62
CA GLY A 100 -4.99 -6.27 1.34
C GLY A 100 -5.96 -5.61 0.34
N ASN A 101 -6.27 -4.33 0.55
CA ASN A 101 -7.03 -3.52 -0.37
C ASN A 101 -6.15 -3.25 -1.61
N SER A 102 -6.50 -3.88 -2.74
CA SER A 102 -5.72 -3.80 -3.97
C SER A 102 -5.55 -2.38 -4.50
N GLU A 103 -6.50 -1.48 -4.22
CA GLU A 103 -6.44 -0.08 -4.64
C GLU A 103 -5.45 0.70 -3.78
N LEU A 104 -5.51 0.54 -2.46
CA LEU A 104 -4.62 1.24 -1.53
C LEU A 104 -3.19 0.66 -1.57
N ASN A 105 -3.04 -0.63 -1.88
CA ASN A 105 -1.74 -1.27 -2.08
C ASN A 105 -0.93 -0.64 -3.23
N LYS A 106 -1.57 0.05 -4.19
CA LYS A 106 -0.87 0.79 -5.27
C LYS A 106 -0.07 1.99 -4.75
N PHE A 107 -0.22 2.35 -3.47
CA PHE A 107 0.45 3.47 -2.81
C PHE A 107 1.37 3.02 -1.67
N VAL A 108 1.56 1.70 -1.51
CA VAL A 108 2.50 1.10 -0.56
C VAL A 108 3.78 0.73 -1.30
N SER A 109 4.93 0.88 -0.63
CA SER A 109 6.23 0.57 -1.23
C SER A 109 6.36 -0.88 -1.70
N PRO A 110 6.92 -1.10 -2.91
CA PRO A 110 7.16 -2.44 -3.44
C PRO A 110 8.29 -3.16 -2.67
N THR A 111 9.19 -2.42 -2.03
CA THR A 111 10.37 -2.95 -1.33
C THR A 111 10.18 -3.04 0.19
N ASP A 112 9.33 -2.18 0.78
CA ASP A 112 9.02 -2.23 2.21
C ASP A 112 7.51 -1.97 2.47
N PRO A 113 6.72 -2.98 2.86
CA PRO A 113 5.27 -2.82 3.05
C PRO A 113 4.88 -1.89 4.21
N ARG A 114 5.84 -1.35 4.96
CA ARG A 114 5.62 -0.37 6.03
C ARG A 114 5.72 1.08 5.52
N LYS A 115 6.22 1.30 4.31
CA LYS A 115 6.48 2.63 3.75
C LYS A 115 5.45 3.00 2.69
N TRP A 116 5.13 4.29 2.60
CA TRP A 116 4.31 4.87 1.54
C TRP A 116 5.15 5.25 0.32
N LEU A 117 4.51 5.44 -0.83
CA LEU A 117 5.21 5.96 -2.00
C LEU A 117 5.45 7.47 -1.89
N ALA A 118 6.57 7.92 -2.46
CA ALA A 118 6.87 9.34 -2.65
C ALA A 118 7.45 9.60 -4.05
N CYS A 119 7.24 10.80 -4.58
CA CYS A 119 7.90 11.23 -5.81
C CYS A 119 8.16 12.74 -5.85
N LEU A 120 9.10 13.12 -6.71
CA LEU A 120 9.26 14.49 -7.19
C LEU A 120 8.38 14.73 -8.42
N ASP A 121 7.82 15.94 -8.53
CA ASP A 121 6.90 16.37 -9.58
C ASP A 121 7.32 17.74 -10.13
N LEU A 122 7.39 17.84 -11.45
CA LEU A 122 7.77 19.03 -12.21
C LEU A 122 6.62 19.63 -13.04
N CYS A 123 5.38 19.22 -12.80
CA CYS A 123 4.23 19.64 -13.61
C CYS A 123 3.96 21.16 -13.57
N ASP A 124 3.31 21.64 -14.65
CA ASP A 124 2.93 23.05 -14.83
C ASP A 124 2.04 23.56 -13.68
N ASP A 125 1.08 22.75 -13.23
CA ASP A 125 0.17 23.13 -12.14
C ASP A 125 0.88 23.33 -10.81
N CYS A 126 1.80 22.42 -10.44
CA CYS A 126 2.56 22.54 -9.21
C CYS A 126 3.44 23.80 -9.24
N ARG A 127 4.03 24.13 -10.40
CA ARG A 127 4.78 25.38 -10.58
C ARG A 127 3.90 26.62 -10.45
N LEU A 128 2.73 26.64 -11.09
CA LEU A 128 1.80 27.78 -11.03
C LEU A 128 1.26 28.05 -9.63
N LEU A 129 1.00 26.98 -8.86
CA LEU A 129 0.39 27.10 -7.54
C LEU A 129 1.41 27.31 -6.43
N ASN A 130 2.53 26.62 -6.50
CA ASN A 130 3.52 26.60 -5.42
C ASN A 130 4.66 27.59 -5.66
N GLY A 131 4.82 28.11 -6.89
CA GLY A 131 5.94 28.98 -7.25
C GLY A 131 7.31 28.29 -7.17
N THR A 132 7.37 26.96 -7.24
CA THR A 132 8.62 26.17 -7.18
C THR A 132 8.76 25.27 -8.40
N HIS A 133 9.99 25.09 -8.88
CA HIS A 133 10.32 24.23 -10.01
C HIS A 133 10.05 22.75 -9.74
N VAL A 134 10.07 22.34 -8.48
CA VAL A 134 9.86 20.95 -8.05
C VAL A 134 9.01 20.89 -6.78
N THR A 135 8.09 19.93 -6.74
CA THR A 135 7.29 19.62 -5.55
C THR A 135 7.47 18.15 -5.18
N ALA A 136 7.45 17.85 -3.88
CA ALA A 136 7.52 16.49 -3.37
C ALA A 136 6.15 16.06 -2.80
N TRP A 137 5.67 14.89 -3.22
CA TRP A 137 4.40 14.33 -2.80
C TRP A 137 4.57 12.95 -2.17
N THR A 138 3.77 12.65 -1.16
CA THR A 138 3.48 11.29 -0.70
C THR A 138 1.98 11.04 -0.76
N PHE A 139 1.57 9.78 -0.87
CA PHE A 139 0.19 9.39 -1.22
C PHE A 139 -0.41 8.59 -0.08
N LEU A 140 -1.40 9.15 0.61
CA LEU A 140 -1.95 8.57 1.82
C LEU A 140 -3.45 8.37 1.69
N PRO A 141 -4.02 7.29 2.23
CA PRO A 141 -5.47 7.17 2.37
C PRO A 141 -6.00 8.26 3.29
N LEU A 142 -7.05 8.98 2.86
CA LEU A 142 -7.67 10.06 3.64
C LEU A 142 -8.04 9.61 5.06
N GLN A 143 -8.48 8.35 5.18
CA GLN A 143 -8.98 7.79 6.43
C GLN A 143 -7.88 7.40 7.42
N LEU A 144 -6.60 7.41 6.99
CA LEU A 144 -5.45 7.20 7.89
C LEU A 144 -4.86 8.53 8.39
N LEU A 145 -5.38 9.67 7.92
CA LEU A 145 -4.94 10.97 8.41
C LEU A 145 -5.58 11.30 9.75
N GLU A 146 -4.75 11.78 10.67
CA GLU A 146 -5.17 12.31 11.96
C GLU A 146 -4.68 13.76 12.10
N PRO A 147 -5.58 14.73 12.35
CA PRO A 147 -7.03 14.57 12.47
C PRO A 147 -7.69 14.18 11.13
N ALA A 148 -8.88 13.58 11.20
CA ALA A 148 -9.59 13.09 10.02
C ALA A 148 -9.82 14.22 9.00
N VAL A 149 -9.50 13.94 7.74
CA VAL A 149 -9.65 14.88 6.61
C VAL A 149 -10.72 14.36 5.68
N GLY A 150 -11.73 15.18 5.38
CA GLY A 150 -12.76 14.87 4.39
C GLY A 150 -12.29 15.12 2.95
N THR A 151 -13.14 14.79 1.98
CA THR A 151 -12.88 15.11 0.56
C THR A 151 -13.02 16.61 0.25
N ASP A 152 -13.46 17.41 1.22
CA ASP A 152 -13.40 18.87 1.20
C ASP A 152 -11.99 19.41 1.50
N LEU A 153 -11.10 18.56 2.03
CA LEU A 153 -9.70 18.82 2.42
C LEU A 153 -9.52 19.92 3.49
N ILE A 154 -10.57 20.20 4.26
CA ILE A 154 -10.56 21.23 5.29
C ILE A 154 -10.02 20.64 6.59
N ILE A 155 -8.91 21.23 7.08
CA ILE A 155 -8.26 20.91 8.35
C ILE A 155 -7.69 22.19 8.95
N GLY A 156 -8.10 22.51 10.18
CA GLY A 156 -7.63 23.72 10.87
C GLY A 156 -7.91 24.98 10.05
N THR A 157 -6.86 25.71 9.66
CA THR A 157 -6.95 26.95 8.87
C THR A 157 -6.82 26.72 7.35
N SER A 158 -6.82 25.48 6.87
CA SER A 158 -6.70 25.22 5.43
C SER A 158 -7.88 25.82 4.66
N LYS A 159 -7.58 26.29 3.45
CA LYS A 159 -8.55 26.71 2.45
C LYS A 159 -8.41 25.82 1.24
N THR A 160 -9.54 25.59 0.57
CA THR A 160 -9.61 24.63 -0.53
C THR A 160 -10.29 25.26 -1.72
N PHE A 161 -9.85 24.88 -2.91
CA PHE A 161 -10.44 25.30 -4.17
C PHE A 161 -10.39 24.16 -5.17
N GLU A 162 -11.31 24.20 -6.13
CA GLU A 162 -11.36 23.26 -7.24
C GLU A 162 -10.48 23.80 -8.38
N SER A 163 -9.35 23.15 -8.64
CA SER A 163 -8.40 23.59 -9.69
C SER A 163 -8.87 23.17 -11.09
N SER A 164 -9.64 22.09 -11.17
CA SER A 164 -10.32 21.61 -12.37
C SER A 164 -11.45 20.67 -11.92
N LYS A 165 -12.35 20.31 -12.83
CA LYS A 165 -13.53 19.49 -12.51
C LYS A 165 -13.11 18.19 -11.78
N GLY A 166 -13.58 18.02 -10.54
CA GLY A 166 -13.29 16.84 -9.73
C GLY A 166 -11.89 16.82 -9.09
N VAL A 167 -11.14 17.92 -9.17
CA VAL A 167 -9.78 18.04 -8.60
C VAL A 167 -9.75 19.19 -7.59
N ARG A 168 -9.43 18.88 -6.33
CA ARG A 168 -9.32 19.85 -5.25
C ARG A 168 -7.90 19.97 -4.75
N ARG A 169 -7.55 21.18 -4.34
CA ARG A 169 -6.26 21.50 -3.74
C ARG A 169 -6.46 22.27 -2.45
N ALA A 170 -5.64 21.98 -1.45
CA ALA A 170 -5.68 22.62 -0.15
C ALA A 170 -4.36 23.35 0.14
N PHE A 171 -4.48 24.54 0.73
CA PHE A 171 -3.34 25.33 1.20
C PHE A 171 -3.65 25.94 2.57
N CYS A 172 -2.63 26.30 3.34
CA CYS A 172 -2.79 26.99 4.61
C CYS A 172 -3.37 28.39 4.39
N GLY A 173 -4.55 28.67 4.95
CA GLY A 173 -5.22 29.97 4.81
C GLY A 173 -4.50 31.14 5.47
N THR A 174 -3.44 30.88 6.25
CA THR A 174 -2.62 31.89 6.94
C THR A 174 -1.36 32.24 6.16
N CYS A 175 -0.58 31.25 5.73
CA CYS A 175 0.74 31.47 5.09
C CYS A 175 0.81 31.04 3.62
N GLY A 176 -0.23 30.41 3.07
CA GLY A 176 -0.27 29.98 1.67
C GLY A 176 0.43 28.66 1.37
N ALA A 177 1.04 27.99 2.36
CA ALA A 177 1.74 26.72 2.13
C ALA A 177 0.79 25.63 1.58
N THR A 178 1.20 24.98 0.49
CA THR A 178 0.46 23.87 -0.12
C THR A 178 0.41 22.67 0.82
N VAL A 179 -0.79 22.12 1.03
CA VAL A 179 -1.04 21.02 1.98
C VAL A 179 -1.41 19.75 1.23
N PHE A 180 -2.48 19.79 0.43
CA PHE A 180 -3.06 18.60 -0.18
C PHE A 180 -3.40 18.80 -1.65
N TYR A 181 -3.35 17.70 -2.40
CA TYR A 181 -3.99 17.52 -3.70
C TYR A 181 -4.89 16.28 -3.66
N TRP A 182 -6.08 16.36 -4.26
CA TRP A 182 -7.03 15.26 -4.32
C TRP A 182 -7.79 15.28 -5.64
N SER A 183 -8.10 14.09 -6.17
CA SER A 183 -8.91 13.91 -7.38
C SER A 183 -9.99 12.85 -7.15
N GLU A 184 -11.18 13.07 -7.71
CA GLU A 184 -12.29 12.09 -7.72
C GLU A 184 -11.87 10.74 -8.34
N ASP A 185 -10.92 10.73 -9.28
CA ASP A 185 -10.38 9.50 -9.88
C ASP A 185 -9.68 8.58 -8.86
N ARG A 186 -9.23 9.15 -7.73
CA ARG A 186 -8.59 8.46 -6.61
C ARG A 186 -9.22 8.90 -5.30
N ALA A 187 -10.54 8.79 -5.20
CA ALA A 187 -11.33 9.39 -4.11
C ALA A 187 -10.86 9.05 -2.68
N ASP A 188 -10.26 7.89 -2.46
CA ASP A 188 -9.75 7.46 -1.14
C ASP A 188 -8.33 7.96 -0.82
N ILE A 189 -7.59 8.49 -1.80
CA ILE A 189 -6.18 8.88 -1.65
C ILE A 189 -6.05 10.40 -1.75
N VAL A 190 -5.25 10.95 -0.85
CA VAL A 190 -4.81 12.34 -0.89
C VAL A 190 -3.29 12.39 -1.04
N ASP A 191 -2.84 13.31 -1.87
CA ASP A 191 -1.42 13.59 -2.04
C ASP A 191 -1.07 14.67 -1.00
N VAL A 192 -0.10 14.36 -0.13
CA VAL A 192 0.36 15.23 0.95
C VAL A 192 1.71 15.84 0.58
N ALA A 193 1.81 17.16 0.67
CA ALA A 193 3.04 17.87 0.36
C ALA A 193 4.12 17.49 1.40
N LEU A 194 5.17 16.78 0.95
CA LEU A 194 6.22 16.28 1.84
C LEU A 194 7.01 17.40 2.52
N GLY A 195 7.03 18.61 1.95
CA GLY A 195 7.64 19.79 2.58
C GLY A 195 7.01 20.18 3.92
N LEU A 196 5.82 19.68 4.25
CA LEU A 196 5.18 19.87 5.56
C LEU A 196 5.53 18.77 6.57
N VAL A 197 6.08 17.64 6.11
CA VAL A 197 6.37 16.50 6.97
C VAL A 197 7.69 16.74 7.69
N ARG A 198 7.63 16.76 9.03
CA ARG A 198 8.81 16.87 9.88
C ARG A 198 9.24 15.48 10.36
N ALA A 199 10.12 14.85 9.61
CA ALA A 199 10.74 13.59 10.00
C ALA A 199 12.07 13.86 10.74
N SER A 200 12.31 13.16 11.85
CA SER A 200 13.54 13.33 12.66
C SER A 200 14.81 12.91 11.91
N GLU A 201 14.66 12.02 10.93
CA GLU A 201 15.74 11.52 10.08
C GLU A 201 16.10 12.45 8.91
N GLY A 202 15.37 13.57 8.74
CA GLY A 202 15.65 14.57 7.71
C GLY A 202 14.61 14.65 6.60
N LEU A 203 14.92 15.47 5.57
CA LEU A 203 13.96 15.92 4.55
C LEU A 203 13.35 14.79 3.70
N PHE A 204 14.05 13.67 3.55
CA PHE A 204 13.59 12.56 2.72
C PHE A 204 12.69 11.57 3.47
N ALA A 205 12.53 11.71 4.79
CA ALA A 205 11.67 10.83 5.60
C ALA A 205 11.85 9.33 5.26
N GLU A 206 13.11 8.89 5.11
CA GLU A 206 13.47 7.57 4.55
C GLU A 206 12.88 6.39 5.33
N SER A 207 12.46 6.60 6.59
CA SER A 207 11.79 5.56 7.38
C SER A 207 10.28 5.45 7.12
N TRP A 208 9.66 6.48 6.53
CA TRP A 208 8.23 6.56 6.25
C TRP A 208 7.89 6.34 4.77
N VAL A 209 8.76 6.74 3.85
CA VAL A 209 8.47 6.71 2.42
C VAL A 209 9.57 6.02 1.61
N THR A 210 9.17 5.41 0.50
CA THR A 210 10.06 4.96 -0.57
C THR A 210 9.92 5.90 -1.75
N TRP A 211 11.01 6.56 -2.11
CA TRP A 211 11.04 7.50 -3.22
C TRP A 211 11.14 6.78 -4.56
N ARG A 212 10.31 7.18 -5.53
CA ARG A 212 10.54 6.84 -6.93
C ARG A 212 11.74 7.63 -7.42
N ASN A 213 12.83 6.92 -7.68
CA ASN A 213 14.11 7.53 -8.03
C ASN A 213 14.52 7.23 -9.49
N GLY A 214 13.86 6.31 -10.18
CA GLY A 214 14.10 6.05 -11.60
C GLY A 214 13.43 7.04 -12.56
N ARG A 215 12.52 7.87 -12.05
CA ARG A 215 11.75 8.83 -12.87
C ARG A 215 11.10 9.92 -12.03
N VAL A 216 11.14 11.14 -12.55
CA VAL A 216 10.44 12.31 -12.01
C VAL A 216 9.06 12.44 -12.66
N ALA A 217 8.03 12.78 -11.88
CA ALA A 217 6.68 12.97 -12.43
C ALA A 217 6.63 14.21 -13.33
N TYR A 218 5.97 14.08 -14.48
CA TYR A 218 5.81 15.15 -15.48
C TYR A 218 7.15 15.81 -15.88
N GLN A 219 8.21 15.03 -16.03
CA GLN A 219 9.53 15.55 -16.39
C GLN A 219 9.50 16.34 -17.70
N GLU A 220 8.73 15.92 -18.70
CA GLU A 220 8.62 16.63 -19.98
C GLU A 220 8.00 18.03 -19.81
N SER A 221 7.17 18.24 -18.79
CA SER A 221 6.65 19.56 -18.43
C SER A 221 7.73 20.44 -17.82
N GLY A 222 8.56 19.87 -16.94
CA GLY A 222 9.75 20.53 -16.41
C GLY A 222 10.72 20.94 -17.52
N GLU A 223 11.03 20.03 -18.44
CA GLU A 223 11.99 20.28 -19.53
C GLU A 223 11.53 21.37 -20.52
N ARG A 224 10.22 21.54 -20.72
CA ARG A 224 9.68 22.66 -21.51
C ARG A 224 9.89 24.01 -20.83
N PHE A 225 9.93 24.04 -19.50
CA PHE A 225 10.10 25.25 -18.71
C PHE A 225 11.57 25.58 -18.49
N ASP A 226 12.33 24.61 -17.97
CA ASP A 226 13.78 24.68 -17.75
C ASP A 226 14.37 23.27 -17.90
N ARG A 227 14.99 23.03 -19.05
CA ARG A 227 15.59 21.75 -19.41
C ARG A 227 16.72 21.36 -18.46
N ASP A 228 17.65 22.28 -18.23
CA ASP A 228 18.87 22.00 -17.46
C ASP A 228 18.51 21.64 -16.01
N PHE A 229 17.55 22.37 -15.42
CA PHE A 229 17.05 22.05 -14.09
C PHE A 229 16.34 20.69 -14.05
N ALA A 230 15.43 20.42 -14.99
CA ALA A 230 14.66 19.17 -15.01
C ALA A 230 15.56 17.94 -15.18
N GLU A 231 16.53 18.01 -16.09
CA GLU A 231 17.52 16.95 -16.32
C GLU A 231 18.43 16.76 -15.09
N ALA A 232 18.86 17.86 -14.45
CA ALA A 232 19.66 17.79 -13.22
C ALA A 232 18.90 17.16 -12.05
N VAL A 233 17.62 17.48 -11.87
CA VAL A 233 16.77 16.85 -10.83
C VAL A 233 16.60 15.35 -11.10
N ALA A 234 16.31 14.97 -12.35
CA ALA A 234 16.14 13.57 -12.74
C ALA A 234 17.43 12.76 -12.54
N LEU A 235 18.58 13.31 -12.91
CA LEU A 235 19.88 12.70 -12.66
C LEU A 235 20.17 12.60 -11.15
N GLY A 236 19.93 13.68 -10.41
CA GLY A 236 20.21 13.78 -8.98
C GLY A 236 19.43 12.76 -8.17
N ILE A 237 18.11 12.66 -8.37
CA ILE A 237 17.29 11.68 -7.63
C ILE A 237 17.69 10.24 -7.97
N LYS A 238 18.05 9.96 -9.23
CA LYS A 238 18.49 8.63 -9.67
C LYS A 238 19.81 8.22 -9.02
N SER A 239 20.79 9.13 -9.01
CA SER A 239 22.09 8.90 -8.36
C SER A 239 21.92 8.69 -6.87
N TRP A 240 21.14 9.55 -6.21
CA TRP A 240 20.80 9.40 -4.79
C TRP A 240 20.13 8.04 -4.50
N GLY A 241 19.19 7.63 -5.36
CA GLY A 241 18.50 6.35 -5.24
C GLY A 241 19.44 5.14 -5.30
N LEU A 242 20.36 5.14 -6.27
CA LEU A 242 21.40 4.12 -6.40
C LEU A 242 22.30 4.04 -5.16
N GLU A 243 22.70 5.18 -4.63
CA GLU A 243 23.54 5.24 -3.42
C GLU A 243 22.83 4.72 -2.18
N ARG A 244 21.53 5.00 -2.04
CA ARG A 244 20.75 4.68 -0.84
C ARG A 244 20.14 3.29 -0.84
N GLU A 245 19.59 2.87 -1.97
CA GLU A 245 18.83 1.62 -2.10
C GLU A 245 19.66 0.51 -2.77
N GLY A 246 20.82 0.85 -3.36
CA GLY A 246 21.64 -0.09 -4.15
C GLY A 246 21.08 -0.38 -5.54
N GLU A 247 19.87 0.10 -5.85
CA GLU A 247 19.20 -0.05 -7.13
C GLU A 247 18.35 1.18 -7.49
N VAL A 248 18.01 1.31 -8.77
CA VAL A 248 17.06 2.32 -9.24
C VAL A 248 15.64 1.76 -9.13
N LEU A 249 14.80 2.44 -8.36
CA LEU A 249 13.39 2.12 -8.18
C LEU A 249 12.54 2.99 -9.12
N ASP A 250 12.02 2.37 -10.19
CA ASP A 250 10.98 2.95 -11.04
C ASP A 250 9.69 2.12 -10.93
N PHE A 251 8.71 2.68 -10.24
CA PHE A 251 7.40 2.07 -10.06
C PHE A 251 6.27 3.01 -10.48
N GLN A 252 5.12 2.42 -10.78
CA GLN A 252 3.89 3.19 -11.04
C GLN A 252 3.28 3.65 -9.72
N ILE A 253 2.71 4.85 -9.73
CA ILE A 253 2.00 5.43 -8.57
C ILE A 253 0.55 5.59 -9.00
N GLY A 254 -0.37 4.95 -8.27
CA GLY A 254 -1.80 5.05 -8.53
C GLY A 254 -2.31 4.37 -9.80
N VAL A 255 -1.45 3.71 -10.58
CA VAL A 255 -1.82 2.85 -11.71
C VAL A 255 -1.44 1.42 -11.34
N GLY A 256 -2.36 0.47 -11.55
CA GLY A 256 -2.11 -0.94 -11.25
C GLY A 256 -0.88 -1.46 -11.99
N ILE A 257 0.01 -2.14 -11.27
CA ILE A 257 0.99 -3.03 -11.88
C ILE A 257 0.17 -4.06 -12.66
N PHE A 258 0.42 -4.19 -13.97
CA PHE A 258 -0.16 -5.18 -14.89
C PHE A 258 -1.28 -6.04 -14.31
N GLU A 259 -2.49 -5.78 -14.77
CA GLU A 259 -3.70 -6.55 -14.55
C GLU A 259 -3.45 -8.08 -14.52
N LYS A 260 -3.22 -8.59 -13.31
CA LYS A 260 -3.52 -9.96 -12.94
C LYS A 260 -4.36 -9.87 -11.68
N LYS A 261 -5.57 -10.44 -11.75
CA LYS A 261 -6.52 -10.62 -10.62
C LYS A 261 -5.94 -11.44 -9.43
N SER A 262 -4.63 -11.64 -9.34
CA SER A 262 -3.94 -12.51 -8.39
C SER A 262 -3.16 -11.78 -7.29
N ASP A 263 -3.13 -10.44 -7.26
CA ASP A 263 -2.33 -9.65 -6.30
C ASP A 263 -3.03 -9.41 -4.94
N GLN A 264 -3.97 -10.27 -4.56
CA GLN A 264 -4.43 -10.30 -3.18
C GLN A 264 -3.31 -10.85 -2.30
N ARG A 265 -2.72 -10.00 -1.47
CA ARG A 265 -1.86 -10.45 -0.37
C ARG A 265 -2.75 -11.04 0.71
N TRP A 266 -2.70 -12.36 0.84
CA TRP A 266 -3.32 -13.10 1.93
C TRP A 266 -2.38 -13.06 3.13
N ALA A 267 -2.88 -12.71 4.30
CA ALA A 267 -2.24 -13.07 5.57
C ALA A 267 -3.14 -14.10 6.26
N MET A 268 -2.62 -15.29 6.51
CA MET A 268 -3.41 -16.35 7.15
C MET A 268 -3.37 -16.25 8.67
N PHE A 269 -4.47 -16.69 9.28
CA PHE A 269 -4.49 -17.13 10.66
C PHE A 269 -4.12 -18.61 10.71
N HIS A 270 -3.44 -19.05 11.76
CA HIS A 270 -3.11 -20.47 11.96
C HIS A 270 -4.42 -21.28 12.21
N GLY A 271 -5.16 -21.57 11.14
CA GLY A 271 -6.02 -22.74 11.09
C GLY A 271 -5.12 -23.94 10.82
N TYR A 272 -5.12 -24.92 11.73
CA TYR A 272 -4.31 -26.15 11.72
C TYR A 272 -3.66 -26.48 10.36
N ILE A 273 -2.40 -26.08 10.19
CA ILE A 273 -1.57 -26.54 9.06
C ILE A 273 -1.08 -27.92 9.47
N LEU A 274 -1.80 -28.95 9.04
CA LEU A 274 -1.32 -30.33 9.20
C LEU A 274 -0.30 -30.58 8.09
N ASP A 275 0.97 -30.79 8.47
CA ASP A 275 1.94 -31.42 7.58
C ASP A 275 1.50 -32.88 7.40
N HIS A 276 1.47 -33.38 6.17
CA HIS A 276 1.03 -34.74 5.86
C HIS A 276 2.00 -35.82 6.39
N SER A 277 3.00 -35.45 7.19
CA SER A 277 3.91 -36.36 7.88
C SER A 277 3.37 -36.91 9.20
N ASP A 278 2.35 -36.30 9.81
CA ASP A 278 1.86 -36.71 11.13
C ASP A 278 0.47 -37.36 11.03
N GLN A 279 0.46 -38.62 10.58
CA GLN A 279 -0.61 -39.58 10.87
C GLN A 279 -0.12 -40.46 12.02
N ILE A 280 -0.63 -40.22 13.24
CA ILE A 280 -0.70 -41.20 14.33
C ILE A 280 -2.19 -41.45 14.57
#